data_AF-A0A150P6H3-F1
#
_entry.id   AF-A0A150P6H3-F1
#
_cell.length_a   1.000
_cell.length_b   1.000
_cell.length_c   1.000
_cell.angle_alpha   90.00
_cell.angle_beta   90.00
_cell.angle_gamma   90.00
#
_symmetry.space_group_name_H-M   'P 1'
#
loop_
_entity.id
_entity.type
_entity.pdbx_description
1 polymer ?
#
loop_
_entity_poly.entity_id
_entity_poly.type
_entity_poly.pdbx_seq_one_letter_code
_entity_poly.pdbx_strand_id
1 'polypeptide(L)'
;MTSRTTDDYQAMAAAGIVAVLEPAFWLGQPRTHVGTFEDYFASLLGWERFRASQFGIRHLCTLALNPKEANNPRVAQGVIDLLPRYLDKEGVVAVGEIGFDDMTPEEEKYFAQQVELAREHGLPILVHTPHRDKKRGTERTLALVRELRFPEERVLIDHNNEETLPLVLATGCWAGHSIYPNTKMDENRMVALVKKYGAERILINSAADWGVSDPLKVPKTAARMRENGIADDVIERIVWKNPLAFFAQSGRLDLTEFGETPTVDQRALFEGNSVLRGQTPVVQS
;
A
#
# COMPACT_ATOMS: atom_id res chain seq x y z
N MET A 1 -2.57 -6.99 -5.39
CA MET A 1 -3.53 -7.40 -6.43
C MET A 1 -3.00 -8.44 -7.39
N THR A 2 -1.71 -8.42 -7.78
CA THR A 2 -1.12 -9.51 -8.59
C THR A 2 -1.39 -10.90 -7.99
N SER A 3 -1.43 -11.01 -6.67
CA SER A 3 -1.73 -12.23 -5.92
C SER A 3 -3.23 -12.57 -5.78
N ARG A 4 -4.14 -11.76 -6.35
CA ARG A 4 -5.61 -11.83 -6.15
C ARG A 4 -6.36 -12.23 -7.41
N THR A 5 -7.49 -12.91 -7.20
CA THR A 5 -8.36 -13.41 -8.29
C THR A 5 -9.39 -12.36 -8.70
N THR A 6 -10.08 -12.59 -9.82
CA THR A 6 -11.23 -11.77 -10.22
C THR A 6 -12.39 -11.86 -9.21
N ASP A 7 -12.52 -12.97 -8.50
CA ASP A 7 -13.53 -13.14 -7.44
C ASP A 7 -13.27 -12.16 -6.28
N ASP A 8 -11.99 -11.94 -5.93
CA ASP A 8 -11.62 -10.92 -4.94
C ASP A 8 -12.02 -9.52 -5.41
N TYR A 9 -11.80 -9.19 -6.69
CA TYR A 9 -12.23 -7.90 -7.26
C TYR A 9 -13.75 -7.71 -7.17
N GLN A 10 -14.53 -8.73 -7.53
CA GLN A 10 -15.99 -8.70 -7.41
C GLN A 10 -16.44 -8.53 -5.95
N ALA A 11 -15.83 -9.25 -5.03
CA ALA A 11 -16.15 -9.17 -3.61
C ALA A 11 -15.80 -7.80 -3.02
N MET A 12 -14.65 -7.22 -3.40
CA MET A 12 -14.24 -5.88 -3.00
C MET A 12 -15.21 -4.82 -3.50
N ALA A 13 -15.58 -4.86 -4.79
CA ALA A 13 -16.54 -3.92 -5.38
C ALA A 13 -17.91 -4.02 -4.69
N ALA A 14 -18.40 -5.24 -4.45
CA ALA A 14 -19.64 -5.48 -3.72
C ALA A 14 -19.61 -4.98 -2.27
N ALA A 15 -18.42 -4.94 -1.64
CA ALA A 15 -18.20 -4.41 -0.30
C ALA A 15 -17.97 -2.88 -0.27
N GLY A 16 -18.06 -2.20 -1.42
CA GLY A 16 -17.91 -0.74 -1.53
C GLY A 16 -16.46 -0.24 -1.64
N ILE A 17 -15.50 -1.12 -1.95
CA ILE A 17 -14.12 -0.70 -2.23
C ILE A 17 -14.07 -0.16 -3.66
N VAL A 18 -13.78 1.13 -3.78
CA VAL A 18 -13.70 1.84 -5.08
C VAL A 18 -12.26 2.15 -5.50
N ALA A 19 -11.29 1.97 -4.60
CA ALA A 19 -9.89 2.21 -4.88
C ALA A 19 -9.00 1.25 -4.09
N VAL A 20 -7.88 0.86 -4.70
CA VAL A 20 -6.83 0.05 -4.09
C VAL A 20 -5.48 0.70 -4.33
N LEU A 21 -4.64 0.66 -3.29
CA LEU A 21 -3.22 0.95 -3.39
C LEU A 21 -2.46 -0.38 -3.29
N GLU A 22 -1.71 -0.74 -4.31
CA GLU A 22 -0.85 -1.92 -4.33
C GLU A 22 0.62 -1.54 -4.22
N PRO A 23 1.28 -1.85 -3.09
CA PRO A 23 2.72 -1.72 -2.99
C PRO A 23 3.44 -2.78 -3.82
N ALA A 24 4.55 -2.40 -4.45
CA ALA A 24 5.47 -3.34 -5.05
C ALA A 24 6.00 -4.29 -3.97
N PHE A 25 5.73 -5.58 -4.16
CA PHE A 25 6.04 -6.62 -3.17
C PHE A 25 6.64 -7.86 -3.83
N TRP A 26 6.98 -8.84 -2.99
CA TRP A 26 7.47 -10.14 -3.41
C TRP A 26 6.47 -10.86 -4.32
N LEU A 27 6.96 -11.44 -5.41
CA LEU A 27 6.16 -12.05 -6.48
C LEU A 27 5.59 -13.45 -6.14
N GLY A 28 5.82 -13.96 -4.92
CA GLY A 28 5.50 -15.36 -4.59
C GLY A 28 6.61 -16.35 -4.95
N GLN A 29 7.69 -15.87 -5.58
CA GLN A 29 8.90 -16.62 -5.92
C GLN A 29 10.11 -15.66 -5.83
N PRO A 30 11.26 -16.07 -5.27
CA PRO A 30 12.48 -15.28 -5.32
C PRO A 30 12.85 -14.88 -6.75
N ARG A 31 12.92 -13.56 -7.02
CA ARG A 31 13.38 -13.04 -8.30
C ARG A 31 14.88 -13.29 -8.45
N THR A 32 15.28 -13.73 -9.64
CA THR A 32 16.67 -14.09 -9.96
C THR A 32 17.34 -13.09 -10.91
N HIS A 33 16.55 -12.21 -11.54
CA HIS A 33 17.00 -11.23 -12.51
C HIS A 33 16.27 -9.90 -12.31
N VAL A 34 16.94 -8.80 -12.62
CA VAL A 34 16.36 -7.44 -12.57
C VAL A 34 15.18 -7.31 -13.53
N GLY A 35 15.24 -7.93 -14.71
CA GLY A 35 14.16 -7.88 -15.70
C GLY A 35 12.80 -8.37 -15.18
N THR A 36 12.77 -9.23 -14.16
CA THR A 36 11.49 -9.62 -13.52
C THR A 36 10.82 -8.46 -12.77
N PHE A 37 11.59 -7.47 -12.31
CA PHE A 37 11.02 -6.23 -11.77
C PHE A 37 10.48 -5.32 -12.87
N GLU A 38 11.12 -5.27 -14.05
CA GLU A 38 10.63 -4.49 -15.20
C GLU A 38 9.22 -4.94 -15.60
N ASP A 39 9.04 -6.25 -15.83
CA ASP A 39 7.74 -6.83 -16.18
C ASP A 39 6.72 -6.68 -15.04
N TYR A 40 7.16 -6.81 -13.79
CA TYR A 40 6.29 -6.64 -12.63
C TYR A 40 5.80 -5.20 -12.48
N PHE A 41 6.68 -4.21 -12.60
CA PHE A 41 6.30 -2.80 -12.56
C PHE A 41 5.39 -2.43 -13.73
N ALA A 42 5.64 -2.97 -14.93
CA ALA A 42 4.75 -2.81 -16.07
C ALA A 42 3.35 -3.42 -15.80
N SER A 43 3.29 -4.59 -15.15
CA SER A 43 2.02 -5.20 -14.73
C SER A 43 1.26 -4.33 -13.74
N LEU A 44 1.93 -3.79 -12.72
CA LEU A 44 1.30 -2.88 -11.74
C LEU A 44 0.72 -1.62 -12.40
N LEU A 45 1.47 -1.01 -13.31
CA LEU A 45 1.07 0.24 -13.97
C LEU A 45 0.04 0.06 -15.08
N GLY A 46 0.11 -1.08 -15.78
CA GLY A 46 -0.70 -1.38 -16.94
C GLY A 46 -1.81 -2.37 -16.60
N TRP A 47 -1.46 -3.66 -16.55
CA TRP A 47 -2.44 -4.74 -16.46
C TRP A 47 -3.29 -4.68 -15.19
N GLU A 48 -2.72 -4.46 -14.01
CA GLU A 48 -3.50 -4.39 -12.76
C GLU A 48 -4.40 -3.16 -12.73
N ARG A 49 -3.95 -2.05 -13.30
CA ARG A 49 -4.79 -0.85 -13.48
C ARG A 49 -5.97 -1.11 -14.40
N PHE A 50 -5.73 -1.73 -15.55
CA PHE A 50 -6.79 -2.18 -16.43
C PHE A 50 -7.71 -3.19 -15.75
N ARG A 51 -7.16 -4.22 -15.11
CA ARG A 51 -7.91 -5.32 -14.49
C ARG A 51 -8.83 -4.81 -13.39
N ALA A 52 -8.36 -3.92 -12.52
CA ALA A 52 -9.17 -3.31 -11.49
C ALA A 52 -10.34 -2.49 -12.04
N SER A 53 -10.11 -1.72 -13.12
CA SER A 53 -11.15 -0.89 -13.72
C SER A 53 -12.31 -1.70 -14.30
N GLN A 54 -12.07 -2.96 -14.69
CA GLN A 54 -13.12 -3.88 -15.15
C GLN A 54 -14.14 -4.27 -14.07
N PHE A 55 -13.87 -3.91 -12.82
CA PHE A 55 -14.73 -4.13 -11.65
C PHE A 55 -15.10 -2.84 -10.93
N GLY A 56 -14.82 -1.67 -11.53
CA GLY A 56 -15.15 -0.37 -10.93
C GLY A 56 -14.20 0.02 -9.80
N ILE A 57 -12.96 -0.48 -9.83
CA ILE A 57 -11.95 -0.20 -8.80
C ILE A 57 -10.80 0.58 -9.44
N ARG A 58 -10.47 1.75 -8.86
CA ARG A 58 -9.25 2.49 -9.21
C ARG A 58 -8.04 1.80 -8.61
N HIS A 59 -7.01 1.59 -9.42
CA HIS A 59 -5.74 1.03 -8.94
C HIS A 59 -4.66 2.11 -8.95
N LEU A 60 -3.97 2.18 -7.82
CA LEU A 60 -2.77 2.97 -7.61
C LEU A 60 -1.68 2.02 -7.12
N CYS A 61 -0.42 2.42 -7.28
CA CYS A 61 0.69 1.64 -6.77
C CYS A 61 1.76 2.48 -6.10
N THR A 62 2.58 1.81 -5.31
CA THR A 62 3.86 2.32 -4.85
C THR A 62 4.94 1.41 -5.40
N LEU A 63 6.07 1.96 -5.85
CA LEU A 63 7.15 1.17 -6.43
C LEU A 63 8.41 1.30 -5.58
N ALA A 64 9.09 0.17 -5.39
CA ALA A 64 10.30 0.07 -4.57
C ALA A 64 11.04 -1.25 -4.82
N LEU A 65 12.27 -1.30 -4.31
CA LEU A 65 12.91 -2.52 -3.85
C LEU A 65 12.46 -2.78 -2.40
N ASN A 66 11.64 -3.82 -2.23
CA ASN A 66 11.15 -4.23 -0.90
C ASN A 66 12.29 -4.80 -0.03
N PRO A 67 12.30 -4.57 1.30
CA PRO A 67 13.33 -5.09 2.20
C PRO A 67 13.54 -6.61 2.10
N LYS A 68 12.48 -7.38 1.82
CA LYS A 68 12.56 -8.83 1.62
C LYS A 68 13.54 -9.25 0.52
N GLU A 69 13.78 -8.37 -0.45
CA GLU A 69 14.66 -8.62 -1.60
C GLU A 69 15.91 -7.71 -1.59
N ALA A 70 16.01 -6.77 -0.63
CA ALA A 70 17.15 -5.88 -0.49
C ALA A 70 18.47 -6.63 -0.21
N ASN A 71 18.38 -7.77 0.47
CA ASN A 71 19.52 -8.65 0.77
C ASN A 71 19.98 -9.49 -0.44
N ASN A 72 19.35 -9.38 -1.61
CA ASN A 72 19.71 -10.15 -2.80
C ASN A 72 20.59 -9.33 -3.74
N PRO A 73 21.93 -9.52 -3.74
CA PRO A 73 22.84 -8.71 -4.54
C PRO A 73 22.65 -8.88 -6.06
N ARG A 74 21.96 -9.94 -6.51
CA ARG A 74 21.68 -10.17 -7.94
C ARG A 74 20.65 -9.19 -8.52
N VAL A 75 19.81 -8.60 -7.68
CA VAL A 75 18.71 -7.73 -8.12
C VAL A 75 18.75 -6.37 -7.46
N ALA A 76 19.18 -6.27 -6.20
CA ALA A 76 19.00 -5.07 -5.38
C ALA A 76 19.49 -3.78 -6.07
N GLN A 77 20.77 -3.70 -6.43
CA GLN A 77 21.31 -2.49 -7.08
C GLN A 77 20.64 -2.23 -8.43
N GLY A 78 20.43 -3.26 -9.24
CA GLY A 78 19.79 -3.09 -10.56
C GLY A 78 18.35 -2.59 -10.46
N VAL A 79 17.62 -2.93 -9.40
CA VAL A 79 16.28 -2.38 -9.14
C VAL A 79 16.36 -0.91 -8.71
N ILE A 80 17.34 -0.53 -7.87
CA ILE A 80 17.56 0.88 -7.54
C ILE A 80 17.82 1.70 -8.80
N ASP A 81 18.69 1.22 -9.69
CA ASP A 81 19.02 1.90 -10.94
C ASP A 81 17.81 1.96 -11.90
N LEU A 82 16.86 1.03 -11.75
CA LEU A 82 15.65 0.93 -12.57
C LEU A 82 14.54 1.91 -12.11
N LEU A 83 14.37 2.09 -10.80
CA LEU A 83 13.27 2.84 -10.20
C LEU A 83 13.03 4.23 -10.82
N PRO A 84 14.05 5.09 -11.07
CA PRO A 84 13.84 6.41 -11.64
C PRO A 84 13.02 6.43 -12.95
N ARG A 85 13.08 5.36 -13.75
CA ARG A 85 12.31 5.25 -15.01
C ARG A 85 10.80 5.14 -14.79
N TYR A 86 10.40 4.62 -13.64
CA TYR A 86 9.01 4.34 -13.30
C TYR A 86 8.44 5.31 -12.28
N LEU A 87 9.29 5.91 -11.45
CA LEU A 87 8.84 6.79 -10.37
C LEU A 87 8.13 8.04 -10.86
N ASP A 88 8.19 8.45 -12.13
CA ASP A 88 7.40 9.57 -12.70
C ASP A 88 6.13 9.14 -13.44
N LYS A 89 5.83 7.83 -13.46
CA LYS A 89 4.64 7.32 -14.16
C LYS A 89 3.36 7.63 -13.39
N GLU A 90 2.30 7.87 -14.15
CA GLU A 90 0.96 8.01 -13.61
C GLU A 90 0.54 6.74 -12.85
N GLY A 91 -0.14 6.91 -11.72
CA GLY A 91 -0.53 5.81 -10.84
C GLY A 91 0.51 5.43 -9.77
N VAL A 92 1.77 5.86 -9.91
CA VAL A 92 2.77 5.74 -8.82
C VAL A 92 2.59 6.90 -7.85
N VAL A 93 2.18 6.62 -6.62
CA VAL A 93 1.82 7.67 -5.64
C VAL A 93 2.74 7.74 -4.43
N ALA A 94 3.69 6.81 -4.30
CA ALA A 94 4.74 6.84 -3.29
C ALA A 94 5.91 5.93 -3.70
N VAL A 95 7.05 6.10 -3.06
CA VAL A 95 8.11 5.08 -3.04
C VAL A 95 7.81 4.12 -1.89
N GLY A 96 7.59 2.84 -2.20
CA GLY A 96 7.26 1.84 -1.18
C GLY A 96 6.81 0.49 -1.73
N GLU A 97 6.79 -0.57 -0.94
CA GLU A 97 7.20 -0.60 0.47
C GLU A 97 8.73 -0.66 0.63
N ILE A 98 9.33 0.28 1.36
CA ILE A 98 10.76 0.32 1.73
C ILE A 98 10.90 0.12 3.24
N GLY A 99 12.08 -0.22 3.78
CA GLY A 99 12.24 -0.32 5.23
C GLY A 99 13.08 -1.52 5.66
N PHE A 100 12.63 -2.24 6.68
CA PHE A 100 13.35 -3.35 7.31
C PHE A 100 12.51 -4.61 7.46
N ASP A 101 13.07 -5.76 7.11
CA ASP A 101 12.51 -7.09 7.43
C ASP A 101 13.39 -7.77 8.50
N ASP A 102 14.70 -7.88 8.24
CA ASP A 102 15.69 -8.48 9.15
C ASP A 102 16.69 -7.47 9.76
N MET A 103 16.53 -6.17 9.47
CA MET A 103 17.38 -5.07 9.95
C MET A 103 18.86 -5.19 9.56
N THR A 104 19.12 -5.61 8.33
CA THR A 104 20.49 -5.79 7.83
C THR A 104 21.10 -4.46 7.34
N PRO A 105 22.45 -4.38 7.22
CA PRO A 105 23.10 -3.22 6.61
C PRO A 105 22.66 -2.95 5.16
N GLU A 106 22.37 -4.00 4.38
CA GLU A 106 21.88 -3.83 3.00
C GLU A 106 20.47 -3.25 2.98
N GLU A 107 19.57 -3.69 3.87
CA GLU A 107 18.24 -3.07 4.03
C GLU A 107 18.37 -1.59 4.39
N GLU A 108 19.23 -1.23 5.35
CA GLU A 108 19.44 0.17 5.73
C GLU A 108 19.96 1.02 4.58
N LYS A 109 20.98 0.51 3.86
CA LYS A 109 21.55 1.16 2.68
C LYS A 109 20.49 1.43 1.61
N TYR A 110 19.72 0.42 1.21
CA TYR A 110 18.73 0.57 0.15
C TYR A 110 17.48 1.31 0.61
N PHE A 111 17.14 1.28 1.90
CA PHE A 111 16.13 2.16 2.46
C PHE A 111 16.57 3.62 2.30
N ALA A 112 17.77 3.98 2.73
CA ALA A 112 18.28 5.35 2.60
C ALA A 112 18.34 5.83 1.14
N GLN A 113 18.82 5.00 0.20
CA GLN A 113 18.83 5.35 -1.23
C GLN A 113 17.43 5.63 -1.78
N GLN A 114 16.44 4.83 -1.39
CA GLN A 114 15.06 5.01 -1.86
C GLN A 114 14.35 6.22 -1.23
N VAL A 115 14.74 6.63 -0.02
CA VAL A 115 14.29 7.90 0.57
C VAL A 115 14.81 9.09 -0.26
N GLU A 116 16.05 9.04 -0.74
CA GLU A 116 16.57 10.09 -1.63
C GLU A 116 15.88 10.07 -3.00
N LEU A 117 15.60 8.89 -3.58
CA LEU A 117 14.76 8.80 -4.79
C LEU A 117 13.37 9.43 -4.56
N ALA A 118 12.74 9.18 -3.41
CA ALA A 118 11.46 9.80 -3.09
C ALA A 118 11.57 11.33 -3.01
N ARG A 119 12.67 11.86 -2.46
CA ARG A 119 12.95 13.30 -2.42
C ARG A 119 13.11 13.87 -3.83
N GLU A 120 13.91 13.24 -4.68
CA GLU A 120 14.18 13.66 -6.06
C GLU A 120 12.90 13.71 -6.90
N HIS A 121 12.00 12.74 -6.73
CA HIS A 121 10.74 12.65 -7.46
C HIS A 121 9.56 13.36 -6.77
N GLY A 122 9.79 14.03 -5.63
CA GLY A 122 8.73 14.73 -4.90
C GLY A 122 7.60 13.80 -4.43
N LEU A 123 7.94 12.56 -4.03
CA LEU A 123 6.99 11.53 -3.61
C LEU A 123 7.02 11.32 -2.08
N PRO A 124 5.89 10.95 -1.45
CA PRO A 124 5.91 10.42 -0.09
C PRO A 124 6.51 9.01 -0.07
N ILE A 125 6.79 8.49 1.13
CA ILE A 125 7.30 7.11 1.33
C ILE A 125 6.33 6.25 2.13
N LEU A 126 6.16 5.01 1.70
CA LEU A 126 5.45 3.96 2.43
C LEU A 126 6.48 2.96 2.99
N VAL A 127 6.49 2.82 4.31
CA VAL A 127 7.54 2.12 5.04
C VAL A 127 7.03 0.85 5.71
N HIS A 128 7.68 -0.26 5.40
CA HIS A 128 7.51 -1.56 6.04
C HIS A 128 8.28 -1.63 7.37
N THR A 129 7.61 -2.08 8.43
CA THR A 129 8.25 -2.40 9.72
C THR A 129 8.40 -3.91 9.89
N PRO A 130 9.50 -4.37 10.52
CA PRO A 130 9.87 -5.79 10.55
C PRO A 130 8.85 -6.64 11.33
N HIS A 131 8.86 -7.95 11.12
CA HIS A 131 7.90 -8.86 11.76
C HIS A 131 8.24 -9.25 13.21
N ARG A 132 9.54 -9.38 13.55
CA ARG A 132 9.98 -9.94 14.84
C ARG A 132 10.28 -8.88 15.89
N ASP A 133 11.15 -7.93 15.57
CA ASP A 133 11.57 -6.85 16.49
C ASP A 133 10.91 -5.52 16.09
N LYS A 134 9.57 -5.50 16.11
CA LYS A 134 8.75 -4.38 15.61
C LYS A 134 9.11 -3.05 16.25
N LYS A 135 9.29 -3.04 17.58
CA LYS A 135 9.58 -1.83 18.32
C LYS A 135 10.92 -1.23 17.92
N ARG A 136 11.99 -2.03 17.97
CA ARG A 136 13.34 -1.56 17.60
C ARG A 136 13.42 -1.20 16.12
N GLY A 137 12.77 -1.96 15.26
CA GLY A 137 12.65 -1.65 13.83
C GLY A 137 11.98 -0.30 13.59
N THR A 138 10.88 -0.03 14.27
CA THR A 138 10.18 1.25 14.21
C THR A 138 11.06 2.40 14.72
N GLU A 139 11.73 2.21 15.86
CA GLU A 139 12.66 3.21 16.42
C GLU A 139 13.81 3.51 15.44
N ARG A 140 14.40 2.48 14.81
CA ARG A 140 15.46 2.68 13.80
C ARG A 140 14.93 3.40 12.56
N THR A 141 13.75 3.02 12.07
CA THR A 141 13.10 3.69 10.94
C THR A 141 12.89 5.18 11.22
N LEU A 142 12.33 5.54 12.38
CA LEU A 142 12.12 6.93 12.76
C LEU A 142 13.45 7.69 12.92
N ALA A 143 14.48 7.04 13.45
CA ALA A 143 15.82 7.63 13.55
C ALA A 143 16.41 7.90 12.15
N LEU A 144 16.35 6.93 11.24
CA LEU A 144 16.88 7.07 9.88
C LEU A 144 16.17 8.17 9.10
N VAL A 145 14.83 8.25 9.18
CA VAL A 145 14.05 9.34 8.56
C VAL A 145 14.55 10.72 9.03
N ARG A 146 14.86 10.87 10.33
CA ARG A 146 15.40 12.11 10.89
C ARG A 146 16.84 12.37 10.48
N GLU A 147 17.69 11.35 10.48
CA GLU A 147 19.09 11.42 10.01
C GLU A 147 19.14 11.92 8.56
N LEU A 148 18.27 11.40 7.71
CA LEU A 148 18.11 11.81 6.31
C LEU A 148 17.37 13.14 6.15
N ARG A 149 16.80 13.72 7.22
CA ARG A 149 15.99 14.95 7.18
C ARG A 149 14.88 14.86 6.14
N PHE A 150 14.20 13.71 6.06
CA PHE A 150 13.01 13.57 5.24
C PHE A 150 11.78 14.05 6.05
N PRO A 151 10.87 14.84 5.46
CA PRO A 151 9.71 15.38 6.18
C PRO A 151 8.82 14.27 6.73
N GLU A 152 8.64 14.25 8.06
CA GLU A 152 7.91 13.19 8.77
C GLU A 152 6.46 13.08 8.28
N GLU A 153 5.80 14.19 7.92
CA GLU A 153 4.43 14.23 7.40
C GLU A 153 4.25 13.53 6.03
N ARG A 154 5.35 13.27 5.32
CA ARG A 154 5.39 12.52 4.05
C ARG A 154 5.78 11.04 4.23
N VAL A 155 5.80 10.56 5.48
CA VAL A 155 6.15 9.17 5.83
C VAL A 155 4.94 8.43 6.39
N LEU A 156 4.59 7.31 5.76
CA LEU A 156 3.63 6.35 6.28
C LEU A 156 4.36 5.13 6.80
N ILE A 157 4.38 4.96 8.12
CA ILE A 157 4.92 3.78 8.79
C ILE A 157 3.80 2.74 8.86
N ASP A 158 3.94 1.60 8.19
CA ASP A 158 2.92 0.55 8.17
C ASP A 158 3.20 -0.60 9.15
N HIS A 159 2.18 -1.44 9.34
CA HIS A 159 2.17 -2.62 10.19
C HIS A 159 2.33 -2.33 11.68
N ASN A 160 1.79 -1.19 12.13
CA ASN A 160 1.80 -0.83 13.55
C ASN A 160 0.92 -1.73 14.40
N ASN A 161 1.30 -1.84 15.68
CA ASN A 161 0.53 -2.48 16.74
C ASN A 161 0.46 -1.55 17.97
N GLU A 162 -0.03 -2.06 19.09
CA GLU A 162 -0.17 -1.32 20.35
C GLU A 162 1.13 -0.75 20.89
N GLU A 163 2.27 -1.40 20.59
CA GLU A 163 3.59 -1.00 21.09
C GLU A 163 4.23 0.07 20.20
N THR A 164 4.05 -0.01 18.89
CA THR A 164 4.68 0.90 17.93
C THR A 164 3.85 2.16 17.66
N LEU A 165 2.51 2.05 17.73
CA LEU A 165 1.63 3.18 17.44
C LEU A 165 1.96 4.44 18.27
N PRO A 166 2.19 4.37 19.61
CA PRO A 166 2.56 5.55 20.39
C PRO A 166 3.86 6.21 19.93
N LEU A 167 4.81 5.42 19.44
CA LEU A 167 6.08 5.93 18.92
C LEU A 167 5.88 6.73 17.63
N VAL A 168 5.01 6.24 16.73
CA VAL A 168 4.69 6.90 15.47
C VAL A 168 3.83 8.15 15.70
N LEU A 169 2.81 8.09 16.56
CA LEU A 169 1.95 9.26 16.83
C LEU A 169 2.67 10.39 17.56
N ALA A 170 3.80 10.10 18.24
CA ALA A 170 4.65 11.12 18.83
C ALA A 170 5.46 11.92 17.79
N THR A 171 5.36 11.59 16.50
CA THR A 171 6.03 12.28 15.38
C THR A 171 5.02 12.88 14.40
N GLY A 172 5.52 13.51 13.32
CA GLY A 172 4.70 13.94 12.19
C GLY A 172 4.24 12.80 11.26
N CYS A 173 4.71 11.57 11.46
CA CYS A 173 4.43 10.43 10.59
C CYS A 173 2.98 9.96 10.63
N TRP A 174 2.57 9.27 9.57
CA TRP A 174 1.31 8.54 9.49
C TRP A 174 1.49 7.10 9.97
N ALA A 175 0.45 6.56 10.61
CA ALA A 175 0.43 5.22 11.17
C ALA A 175 -0.54 4.30 10.41
N GLY A 176 0.03 3.44 9.58
CA GLY A 176 -0.65 2.36 8.88
C GLY A 176 -0.77 1.11 9.74
N HIS A 177 -1.91 0.42 9.61
CA HIS A 177 -2.20 -0.82 10.32
C HIS A 177 -2.73 -1.86 9.36
N SER A 178 -1.98 -2.95 9.21
CA SER A 178 -2.44 -4.11 8.45
C SER A 178 -3.29 -5.03 9.31
N ILE A 179 -4.58 -5.10 8.96
CA ILE A 179 -5.52 -6.03 9.56
C ILE A 179 -5.43 -7.34 8.78
N TYR A 180 -4.87 -8.37 9.40
CA TYR A 180 -4.49 -9.61 8.69
C TYR A 180 -4.84 -10.84 9.55
N PRO A 181 -5.42 -11.91 8.98
CA PRO A 181 -5.79 -13.09 9.74
C PRO A 181 -4.64 -13.71 10.55
N ASN A 182 -4.87 -13.95 11.84
CA ASN A 182 -4.03 -14.74 12.75
C ASN A 182 -2.61 -14.21 13.09
N THR A 183 -2.02 -13.30 12.32
CA THR A 183 -0.59 -12.96 12.46
C THR A 183 -0.26 -11.48 12.66
N LYS A 184 -1.17 -10.54 12.35
CA LYS A 184 -0.94 -9.09 12.52
C LYS A 184 -1.99 -8.48 13.47
N MET A 185 -2.49 -7.28 13.16
CA MET A 185 -3.62 -6.67 13.86
C MET A 185 -4.93 -7.37 13.47
N ASP A 186 -5.93 -7.28 14.35
CA ASP A 186 -7.30 -7.68 14.08
C ASP A 186 -8.28 -6.52 14.29
N GLU A 187 -9.53 -6.74 13.89
CA GLU A 187 -10.59 -5.72 13.93
C GLU A 187 -10.85 -5.20 15.35
N ASN A 188 -10.85 -6.07 16.36
CA ASN A 188 -11.15 -5.69 17.75
C ASN A 188 -10.01 -4.90 18.38
N ARG A 189 -8.77 -5.29 18.11
CA ARG A 189 -7.57 -4.56 18.51
C ARG A 189 -7.55 -3.17 17.88
N MET A 190 -7.92 -3.06 16.60
CA MET A 190 -8.04 -1.76 15.94
C MET A 190 -9.11 -0.88 16.59
N VAL A 191 -10.28 -1.42 16.95
CA VAL A 191 -11.31 -0.69 17.71
C VAL A 191 -10.75 -0.14 19.02
N ALA A 192 -10.00 -0.94 19.77
CA ALA A 192 -9.39 -0.51 21.04
C ALA A 192 -8.37 0.63 20.82
N LEU A 193 -7.56 0.55 19.76
CA LEU A 193 -6.63 1.62 19.40
C LEU A 193 -7.35 2.91 19.04
N VAL A 194 -8.40 2.86 18.21
CA VAL A 194 -9.16 4.06 17.83
C VAL A 194 -9.84 4.70 19.04
N LYS A 195 -10.42 3.90 19.95
CA LYS A 195 -11.02 4.42 21.19
C LYS A 195 -9.99 5.13 22.08
N LYS A 196 -8.73 4.69 22.05
CA LYS A 196 -7.66 5.24 22.89
C LYS A 196 -6.97 6.46 22.26
N TYR A 197 -6.69 6.42 20.96
CA TYR A 197 -5.83 7.40 20.28
C TYR A 197 -6.57 8.29 19.28
N GLY A 198 -7.84 8.01 18.97
CA GLY A 198 -8.60 8.71 17.94
C GLY A 198 -8.28 8.21 16.54
N ALA A 199 -8.46 9.08 15.54
CA ALA A 199 -8.30 8.75 14.12
C ALA A 199 -7.26 9.62 13.39
N GLU A 200 -6.69 10.63 14.03
CA GLU A 200 -5.75 11.52 13.35
C GLU A 200 -4.47 10.78 12.95
N ARG A 201 -4.08 10.90 11.67
CA ARG A 201 -2.93 10.21 11.06
C ARG A 201 -2.95 8.68 11.16
N ILE A 202 -4.10 8.06 11.43
CA ILE A 202 -4.26 6.60 11.49
C ILE A 202 -5.01 6.10 10.26
N LEU A 203 -4.47 5.08 9.61
CA LEU A 203 -5.14 4.39 8.49
C LEU A 203 -4.97 2.88 8.57
N ILE A 204 -5.84 2.15 7.89
CA ILE A 204 -5.87 0.68 7.91
C ILE A 204 -5.78 0.12 6.48
N ASN A 205 -5.22 -1.06 6.35
CA ASN A 205 -5.17 -1.83 5.11
C ASN A 205 -5.36 -3.33 5.38
N SER A 206 -5.61 -4.11 4.34
CA SER A 206 -5.80 -5.56 4.44
C SER A 206 -4.50 -6.36 4.32
N ALA A 207 -3.42 -5.75 3.82
CA ALA A 207 -2.17 -6.41 3.43
C ALA A 207 -2.43 -7.75 2.70
N ALA A 208 -3.37 -7.75 1.74
CA ALA A 208 -3.84 -8.95 1.06
C ALA A 208 -2.79 -9.51 0.09
N ASP A 209 -1.84 -10.24 0.65
CA ASP A 209 -0.71 -10.87 -0.05
C ASP A 209 -0.97 -12.35 -0.35
N TRP A 210 0.09 -13.08 -0.73
CA TRP A 210 0.08 -14.49 -1.08
C TRP A 210 -0.36 -15.46 0.03
N GLY A 211 -0.40 -15.03 1.29
CA GLY A 211 -0.86 -15.87 2.40
C GLY A 211 -2.38 -16.01 2.47
N VAL A 212 -2.86 -16.67 3.53
CA VAL A 212 -4.30 -16.78 3.84
C VAL A 212 -4.82 -15.42 4.34
N SER A 213 -4.97 -14.50 3.40
CA SER A 213 -5.32 -13.10 3.59
C SER A 213 -6.73 -12.82 3.08
N ASP A 214 -7.32 -11.70 3.50
CA ASP A 214 -8.70 -11.34 3.19
C ASP A 214 -8.76 -9.89 2.66
N PRO A 215 -9.12 -9.67 1.38
CA PRO A 215 -9.15 -8.32 0.81
C PRO A 215 -10.23 -7.43 1.44
N LEU A 216 -11.20 -8.01 2.16
CA LEU A 216 -12.32 -7.30 2.77
C LEU A 216 -12.04 -6.84 4.21
N LYS A 217 -10.79 -6.93 4.68
CA LYS A 217 -10.45 -6.54 6.06
C LYS A 217 -10.70 -5.08 6.37
N VAL A 218 -10.58 -4.17 5.41
CA VAL A 218 -10.93 -2.75 5.61
C VAL A 218 -12.43 -2.57 5.90
N PRO A 219 -13.37 -2.99 5.02
CA PRO A 219 -14.80 -2.85 5.29
C PRO A 219 -15.28 -3.66 6.50
N LYS A 220 -14.71 -4.84 6.77
CA LYS A 220 -15.01 -5.62 7.99
C LYS A 220 -14.58 -4.89 9.26
N THR A 221 -13.41 -4.24 9.24
CA THR A 221 -12.96 -3.42 10.37
C THR A 221 -13.87 -2.21 10.57
N ALA A 222 -14.26 -1.52 9.49
CA ALA A 222 -15.20 -0.40 9.56
C ALA A 222 -16.56 -0.82 10.14
N ALA A 223 -17.09 -1.98 9.75
CA ALA A 223 -18.30 -2.55 10.34
C ALA A 223 -18.12 -2.81 11.84
N ARG A 224 -17.00 -3.44 12.24
CA ARG A 224 -16.69 -3.71 13.65
C ARG A 224 -16.56 -2.41 14.47
N MET A 225 -15.97 -1.37 13.90
CA MET A 225 -15.89 -0.05 14.53
C MET A 225 -17.28 0.52 14.80
N ARG A 226 -18.18 0.46 13.81
CA ARG A 226 -19.57 0.92 13.95
C ARG A 226 -20.34 0.15 15.01
N GLU A 227 -20.23 -1.18 15.01
CA GLU A 227 -20.83 -2.05 16.04
C GLU A 227 -20.36 -1.71 17.46
N ASN A 228 -19.16 -1.12 17.59
CA ASN A 228 -18.56 -0.74 18.86
C ASN A 228 -18.76 0.75 19.23
N GLY A 229 -19.64 1.45 18.51
CA GLY A 229 -20.03 2.83 18.79
C GLY A 229 -19.03 3.88 18.35
N ILE A 230 -18.09 3.55 17.43
CA ILE A 230 -17.24 4.57 16.80
C ILE A 230 -18.08 5.32 15.77
N ALA A 231 -18.04 6.65 15.82
CA ALA A 231 -18.81 7.52 14.93
C ALA A 231 -18.38 7.38 13.46
N ASP A 232 -19.34 7.50 12.54
CA ASP A 232 -19.08 7.31 11.11
C ASP A 232 -18.04 8.30 10.55
N ASP A 233 -17.96 9.54 11.07
CA ASP A 233 -16.95 10.52 10.63
C ASP A 233 -15.53 10.14 11.05
N VAL A 234 -15.38 9.41 12.16
CA VAL A 234 -14.11 8.84 12.63
C VAL A 234 -13.71 7.66 11.74
N ILE A 235 -14.67 6.78 11.42
CA ILE A 235 -14.46 5.64 10.52
C ILE A 235 -14.06 6.13 9.12
N GLU A 236 -14.84 7.05 8.55
CA GLU A 236 -14.57 7.69 7.25
C GLU A 236 -13.18 8.33 7.24
N ARG A 237 -12.76 8.94 8.35
CA ARG A 237 -11.42 9.52 8.44
C ARG A 237 -10.33 8.47 8.27
N ILE A 238 -10.45 7.34 8.96
CA ILE A 238 -9.46 6.27 8.92
C ILE A 238 -9.40 5.57 7.57
N VAL A 239 -10.56 5.28 6.97
CA VAL A 239 -10.65 4.44 5.76
C VAL A 239 -10.66 5.23 4.46
N TRP A 240 -10.89 6.54 4.51
CA TRP A 240 -11.05 7.38 3.32
C TRP A 240 -10.21 8.66 3.40
N LYS A 241 -10.49 9.55 4.35
CA LYS A 241 -9.86 10.89 4.37
C LYS A 241 -8.36 10.83 4.62
N ASN A 242 -7.90 9.97 5.53
CA ASN A 242 -6.48 9.84 5.86
C ASN A 242 -5.66 9.21 4.72
N PRO A 243 -6.07 8.05 4.12
CA PRO A 243 -5.40 7.54 2.93
C PRO A 243 -5.30 8.58 1.81
N LEU A 244 -6.41 9.27 1.49
CA LEU A 244 -6.41 10.31 0.45
C LEU A 244 -5.49 11.47 0.82
N ALA A 245 -5.58 11.99 2.05
CA ALA A 245 -4.72 13.08 2.52
C ALA A 245 -3.23 12.71 2.43
N PHE A 246 -2.87 11.47 2.77
CA PHE A 246 -1.48 11.02 2.68
C PHE A 246 -1.01 10.90 1.23
N PHE A 247 -1.70 10.11 0.41
CA PHE A 247 -1.25 9.82 -0.96
C PHE A 247 -1.43 11.00 -1.92
N ALA A 248 -2.30 11.96 -1.62
CA ALA A 248 -2.42 13.20 -2.40
C ALA A 248 -1.17 14.09 -2.32
N GLN A 249 -0.31 13.90 -1.30
CA GLN A 249 0.98 14.60 -1.20
C GLN A 249 1.94 14.29 -2.36
N SER A 250 1.67 13.23 -3.14
CA SER A 250 2.36 12.93 -4.39
C SER A 250 2.09 13.95 -5.50
N GLY A 251 0.99 14.70 -5.42
CA GLY A 251 0.51 15.58 -6.51
C GLY A 251 -0.05 14.82 -7.71
N ARG A 252 -0.26 13.49 -7.60
CA ARG A 252 -0.65 12.61 -8.71
C ARG A 252 -2.05 12.01 -8.58
N LEU A 253 -2.75 12.37 -7.51
CA LEU A 253 -4.14 12.01 -7.32
C LEU A 253 -5.03 13.17 -7.76
N ASP A 254 -5.90 12.92 -8.73
CA ASP A 254 -7.04 13.80 -8.96
C ASP A 254 -8.13 13.47 -7.95
N LEU A 255 -8.25 14.28 -6.90
CA LEU A 255 -9.24 14.08 -5.85
C LEU A 255 -10.69 14.21 -6.34
N THR A 256 -10.93 14.87 -7.47
CA THR A 256 -12.28 14.96 -8.05
C THR A 256 -12.75 13.60 -8.57
N GLU A 257 -11.83 12.79 -9.07
CA GLU A 257 -12.14 11.44 -9.56
C GLU A 257 -12.51 10.45 -8.44
N PHE A 258 -12.04 10.67 -7.20
CA PHE A 258 -12.36 9.79 -6.08
C PHE A 258 -13.76 10.03 -5.50
N GLY A 259 -14.43 11.13 -5.87
CA GLY A 259 -15.83 11.39 -5.48
C GLY A 259 -16.86 10.55 -6.24
N GLU A 260 -16.45 9.87 -7.32
CA GLU A 260 -17.33 9.13 -8.23
C GLU A 260 -16.94 7.66 -8.34
N THR A 261 -17.94 6.78 -8.38
CA THR A 261 -17.72 5.36 -8.69
C THR A 261 -17.20 5.24 -10.13
N PRO A 262 -16.07 4.55 -10.36
CA PRO A 262 -15.56 4.37 -11.72
C PRO A 262 -16.58 3.66 -12.61
N THR A 263 -16.80 4.19 -13.81
CA THR A 263 -17.61 3.53 -14.84
C THR A 263 -16.94 2.23 -15.28
N VAL A 264 -17.73 1.16 -15.41
CA VAL A 264 -17.24 -0.15 -15.86
C VAL A 264 -17.52 -0.30 -17.35
N ASP A 265 -16.49 -0.59 -18.15
CA ASP A 265 -16.65 -1.04 -19.53
C ASP A 265 -15.79 -2.27 -19.80
N GLN A 266 -16.40 -3.45 -19.69
CA GLN A 266 -15.70 -4.74 -19.90
C GLN A 266 -15.44 -5.08 -21.36
N ARG A 267 -15.77 -4.18 -22.31
CA ARG A 267 -15.37 -4.29 -23.71
C ARG A 267 -13.97 -3.73 -23.94
N ALA A 268 -13.44 -2.94 -23.00
CA ALA A 268 -12.09 -2.42 -23.09
C ALA A 268 -11.06 -3.56 -23.13
N LEU A 269 -9.96 -3.32 -23.85
CA LEU A 269 -8.87 -4.27 -24.00
C LEU A 269 -7.56 -3.64 -23.52
N PHE A 270 -6.68 -4.46 -22.95
CA PHE A 270 -5.30 -4.10 -22.65
C PHE A 270 -4.37 -4.91 -23.53
N GLU A 271 -3.72 -4.26 -24.49
CA GLU A 271 -2.81 -4.92 -25.45
C GLU A 271 -3.46 -6.13 -26.16
N GLY A 272 -4.76 -6.00 -26.50
CA GLY A 272 -5.55 -7.07 -27.12
C GLY A 272 -6.08 -8.13 -26.15
N ASN A 273 -5.79 -8.03 -24.85
CA ASN A 273 -6.27 -8.95 -23.82
C ASN A 273 -7.51 -8.40 -23.11
N SER A 274 -8.39 -9.32 -22.67
CA SER A 274 -9.56 -9.03 -21.85
C SER A 274 -9.54 -9.87 -20.57
N VAL A 275 -10.26 -9.42 -19.53
CA VAL A 275 -10.61 -10.27 -18.37
C VAL A 275 -11.67 -11.31 -18.71
N LEU A 276 -12.40 -11.12 -19.82
CA LEU A 276 -13.42 -12.03 -20.28
C LEU A 276 -12.82 -13.22 -21.05
N ARG A 277 -13.49 -14.36 -20.94
CA ARG A 277 -13.25 -15.64 -21.62
C ARG A 277 -14.58 -16.16 -22.21
N GLY A 278 -15.27 -15.29 -22.94
CA GLY A 278 -16.55 -15.59 -23.61
C GLY A 278 -17.81 -15.20 -22.81
N GLN A 279 -17.67 -14.56 -21.64
CA GLN A 279 -18.81 -14.01 -20.91
C GLN A 279 -19.35 -12.73 -21.59
N THR A 280 -20.62 -12.42 -21.35
CA THR A 280 -21.24 -11.15 -21.77
C THR A 280 -20.62 -9.98 -21.00
N PRO A 281 -20.14 -8.93 -21.69
CA PRO A 281 -19.53 -7.78 -21.02
C PRO A 281 -20.55 -6.97 -20.23
N VAL A 282 -20.15 -6.50 -19.05
CA VAL A 282 -20.88 -5.47 -18.28
C VAL A 282 -20.41 -4.08 -18.72
N VAL A 283 -21.37 -3.19 -18.97
CA VAL A 283 -21.14 -1.76 -19.27
C VAL A 283 -22.03 -0.93 -18.36
N GLN A 284 -21.43 -0.12 -17.50
CA GLN A 284 -22.10 0.80 -16.57
C GLN A 284 -21.77 2.24 -16.98
N SER A 285 -22.82 3.03 -17.17
CA SER A 285 -22.77 4.46 -17.48
C SER A 285 -22.74 5.32 -16.23
#